data_AF-A0A8X6JA15-F1
#
_entry.id   AF-A0A8X6JA15-F1
#
_cell.length_a   1.000
_cell.length_b   1.000
_cell.length_c   1.000
_cell.angle_alpha   90.00
_cell.angle_beta   90.00
_cell.angle_gamma   90.00
#
_symmetry.space_group_name_H-M   'P 1'
#
loop_
_entity.id
_entity.type
_entity.pdbx_description
1 polymer ?
#
loop_
_entity_poly.entity_id
_entity_poly.type
_entity_poly.pdbx_seq_one_letter_code
_entity_poly.pdbx_strand_id
1 'polypeptide(L)'
;MLLLQTLPTIIEFKEAIMEHGKGLNTFVGLPEYPFHLSVQDPGTLTPTGFNVNKGVSVWCEGGKKRLTVSDFMETIKAYRPVSYQALCDSDTHKVVQKSA
;
A
#
# COMPACT_ATOMS: atom_id res chain seq x y z
N MET A 1 2.41 -17.69 -10.70
CA MET A 1 3.05 -16.36 -10.82
C MET A 1 2.39 -15.44 -9.81
N LEU A 2 3.18 -14.74 -8.98
CA LEU A 2 2.68 -13.81 -7.97
C LEU A 2 2.82 -12.39 -8.51
N LEU A 3 1.76 -11.60 -8.52
CA LEU A 3 1.79 -10.21 -8.97
C LEU A 3 2.22 -9.29 -7.84
N LEU A 4 3.01 -8.26 -8.14
CA LEU A 4 3.25 -7.15 -7.23
C LEU A 4 2.22 -6.06 -7.50
N GLN A 5 1.52 -5.62 -6.45
CA GLN A 5 0.70 -4.43 -6.46
C GLN A 5 1.24 -3.48 -5.39
N THR A 6 1.09 -2.18 -5.60
CA THR A 6 1.62 -1.15 -4.68
C THR A 6 0.44 -0.29 -4.20
N LEU A 7 0.44 0.09 -2.92
CA LEU A 7 -0.58 0.99 -2.40
C LEU A 7 -0.74 2.29 -3.21
N PRO A 8 0.35 3.00 -3.61
CA PRO A 8 0.26 4.20 -4.44
C PRO A 8 -0.64 4.08 -5.66
N THR A 9 -0.56 2.94 -6.36
CA THR A 9 -1.30 2.72 -7.61
C THR A 9 -2.77 2.37 -7.35
N ILE A 10 -3.06 1.64 -6.28
CA ILE A 10 -4.37 1.00 -6.13
C ILE A 10 -5.27 1.63 -5.07
N ILE A 11 -4.72 2.41 -4.14
CA ILE A 11 -5.45 2.89 -2.94
C ILE A 11 -6.61 3.83 -3.28
N GLU A 12 -6.57 4.49 -4.43
CA GLU A 12 -7.62 5.41 -4.87
C GLU A 12 -8.90 4.69 -5.30
N PHE A 13 -8.81 3.38 -5.59
CA PHE A 13 -9.95 2.55 -5.99
C PHE A 13 -10.63 1.85 -4.80
N LYS A 14 -10.30 2.21 -3.55
CA LYS A 14 -10.75 1.50 -2.34
C LYS A 14 -12.27 1.38 -2.28
N GLU A 15 -12.97 2.48 -2.52
CA GLU A 15 -14.44 2.53 -2.46
C GLU A 15 -15.08 1.63 -3.53
N ALA A 16 -14.61 1.72 -4.78
CA ALA A 16 -15.10 0.90 -5.87
C ALA A 16 -14.85 -0.61 -5.64
N ILE A 17 -13.69 -0.97 -5.07
CA ILE A 17 -13.36 -2.37 -4.76
C ILE A 17 -14.19 -2.88 -3.58
N MET A 18 -14.47 -2.03 -2.58
CA MET A 18 -15.37 -2.35 -1.47
C MET A 18 -16.79 -2.61 -1.97
N GLU A 19 -17.31 -1.76 -2.86
CA GLU A 19 -18.62 -1.95 -3.48
C GLU A 19 -18.67 -3.22 -4.33
N HIS A 20 -17.60 -3.52 -5.08
CA HIS A 20 -17.47 -4.75 -5.85
C HIS A 20 -17.48 -6.02 -4.97
N GLY A 21 -16.89 -5.97 -3.78
CA GLY A 21 -17.02 -7.00 -2.74
C GLY A 21 -16.29 -8.33 -3.00
N LYS A 22 -15.58 -8.47 -4.13
CA LYS A 22 -14.88 -9.72 -4.54
C LYS A 22 -13.35 -9.64 -4.56
N GLY A 23 -12.77 -8.56 -4.03
CA GLY A 23 -11.33 -8.35 -3.99
C GLY A 23 -10.77 -7.74 -5.29
N LEU A 24 -9.50 -7.30 -5.22
CA LEU A 24 -8.84 -6.57 -6.33
C LEU A 24 -8.68 -7.44 -7.58
N ASN A 25 -8.25 -8.69 -7.42
CA ASN A 25 -8.00 -9.60 -8.55
C ASN A 25 -9.23 -9.79 -9.43
N THR A 26 -10.39 -10.01 -8.81
CA THR A 26 -11.65 -10.13 -9.53
C THR A 26 -12.03 -8.80 -10.19
N PHE A 27 -11.82 -7.69 -9.49
CA PHE A 27 -12.10 -6.34 -9.99
C PHE A 27 -11.31 -6.00 -11.26
N VAL A 28 -10.04 -6.42 -11.35
CA VAL A 28 -9.18 -6.19 -12.53
C VAL A 28 -9.26 -7.31 -13.58
N GLY A 29 -10.15 -8.29 -13.42
CA GLY A 29 -10.33 -9.38 -14.38
C GLY A 29 -9.22 -10.44 -14.38
N LEU A 30 -8.48 -10.56 -13.27
CA LEU A 30 -7.38 -11.53 -13.09
C LEU A 30 -7.60 -12.43 -11.86
N PRO A 31 -8.76 -13.12 -11.73
CA PRO A 31 -9.13 -13.83 -10.51
C PRO A 31 -8.16 -14.95 -10.11
N GLU A 32 -7.51 -15.59 -11.08
CA GLU A 32 -6.55 -16.69 -10.86
C GLU A 32 -5.17 -16.23 -10.35
N TYR A 33 -4.85 -14.93 -10.40
CA TYR A 33 -3.49 -14.44 -10.16
C TYR A 33 -3.33 -13.86 -8.76
N PRO A 34 -2.78 -14.60 -7.78
CA PRO A 34 -2.55 -14.04 -6.46
C PRO A 34 -1.59 -12.84 -6.51
N PHE A 35 -1.72 -11.92 -5.56
CA PHE A 35 -0.85 -10.74 -5.49
C PHE A 35 -0.31 -10.47 -4.09
N HIS A 36 0.90 -9.91 -4.08
CA HIS A 36 1.52 -9.28 -2.93
C HIS A 36 1.27 -7.77 -2.98
N LEU A 37 0.95 -7.17 -1.83
CA LEU A 37 0.79 -5.72 -1.71
C LEU A 37 1.97 -5.08 -0.98
N SER A 38 2.74 -4.24 -1.65
CA SER A 38 3.77 -3.40 -1.03
C SER A 38 3.21 -2.03 -0.63
N VAL A 39 3.85 -1.41 0.39
CA VAL A 39 3.44 -0.10 0.89
C VAL A 39 3.86 1.02 -0.04
N GLN A 40 5.07 0.95 -0.61
CA GLN A 40 5.58 1.91 -1.59
C GLN A 40 5.78 1.22 -2.94
N ASP A 41 5.83 2.03 -3.99
CA ASP A 41 6.16 1.57 -5.34
C ASP A 41 7.68 1.62 -5.57
N PRO A 42 8.36 0.49 -5.81
CA PRO A 42 9.80 0.48 -6.07
C PRO A 42 10.18 1.15 -7.39
N GLY A 43 9.22 1.36 -8.31
CA GLY A 43 9.44 2.07 -9.57
C GLY A 43 9.49 3.59 -9.43
N THR A 44 9.10 4.15 -8.27
CA THR A 44 9.06 5.60 -8.04
C THR A 44 9.83 6.01 -6.80
N LEU A 45 10.51 7.16 -6.87
CA LEU A 45 11.22 7.70 -5.72
C LEU A 45 10.20 8.20 -4.69
N THR A 46 10.16 7.57 -3.53
CA THR A 46 9.29 8.00 -2.42
C THR A 46 9.90 9.22 -1.72
N PRO A 47 9.17 10.35 -1.60
CA PRO A 47 9.64 11.49 -0.83
C PRO A 47 9.77 11.17 0.67
N THR A 48 10.82 11.69 1.30
CA THR A 48 11.17 11.41 2.70
C THR A 48 10.73 12.52 3.66
N GLY A 49 10.57 12.20 4.93
CA GLY A 49 10.18 13.09 6.02
C GLY A 49 8.67 13.25 6.25
N PHE A 50 7.83 12.35 5.74
CA PHE A 50 6.36 12.50 5.80
C PHE A 50 5.64 11.45 6.65
N ASN A 51 6.34 10.40 7.04
CA ASN A 51 5.86 9.44 8.02
C ASN A 51 5.83 10.10 9.40
N VAL A 52 4.76 9.84 10.15
CA VAL A 52 4.63 10.29 11.55
C VAL A 52 4.05 9.15 12.37
N ASN A 53 4.14 9.23 13.70
CA ASN A 53 3.62 8.20 14.62
C ASN A 53 2.17 7.73 14.35
N LYS A 54 1.37 8.53 13.63
CA LYS A 54 -0.05 8.25 13.34
C LYS A 54 -0.31 7.67 11.93
N GLY A 55 0.72 7.47 11.09
CA GLY A 55 0.51 6.88 9.77
C GLY A 55 1.66 7.07 8.79
N VAL A 56 1.55 6.34 7.67
CA VAL A 56 2.51 6.34 6.55
C VAL A 56 1.94 7.14 5.39
N SER A 57 2.79 7.88 4.68
CA SER A 57 2.39 8.60 3.46
C SER A 57 2.73 7.82 2.20
N VAL A 58 1.80 7.81 1.26
CA VAL A 58 1.94 7.25 -0.09
C VAL A 58 1.60 8.34 -1.11
N TRP A 59 2.25 8.33 -2.27
CA TRP A 59 2.04 9.31 -3.33
C TRP A 59 1.34 8.63 -4.50
N CYS A 60 0.06 8.93 -4.65
CA CYS A 60 -0.77 8.41 -5.73
C CYS A 60 -0.78 9.42 -6.89
N GLU A 61 -1.40 9.07 -8.01
CA GLU A 61 -1.66 10.01 -9.11
C GLU A 61 -2.50 11.21 -8.63
N GLY A 62 -3.49 10.99 -7.77
CA GLY A 62 -4.25 12.05 -7.10
C GLY A 62 -3.48 12.85 -6.04
N GLY A 63 -2.19 12.55 -5.83
CA GLY A 63 -1.32 13.22 -4.87
C GLY A 63 -1.08 12.44 -3.57
N LYS A 64 -0.58 13.14 -2.55
CA LYS A 64 -0.19 12.54 -1.27
C LYS A 64 -1.40 12.08 -0.47
N LYS A 65 -1.46 10.80 -0.10
CA LYS A 65 -2.40 10.25 0.87
C LYS A 65 -1.67 9.81 2.13
N ARG A 66 -2.24 10.10 3.29
CA ARG A 66 -1.79 9.56 4.58
C ARG A 66 -2.71 8.42 4.96
N LEU A 67 -2.11 7.26 5.26
CA LEU A 67 -2.82 6.07 5.68
C LEU A 67 -2.61 5.85 7.17
N THR A 68 -3.71 5.78 7.92
CA THR A 68 -3.69 5.27 9.28
C THR A 68 -3.66 3.74 9.27
N VAL A 69 -3.41 3.13 10.42
CA VAL A 69 -3.49 1.67 10.57
C VAL A 69 -4.90 1.17 10.25
N SER A 70 -5.95 1.90 10.65
CA SER A 70 -7.34 1.52 10.37
C SER A 70 -7.61 1.55 8.86
N ASP A 71 -7.25 2.65 8.19
CA ASP A 71 -7.47 2.80 6.75
C ASP A 71 -6.80 1.68 5.96
N PHE A 72 -5.57 1.35 6.33
CA PHE A 72 -4.80 0.29 5.71
C PHE A 72 -5.43 -1.08 5.94
N MET A 73 -5.84 -1.41 7.17
CA MET A 73 -6.46 -2.71 7.44
C MET A 73 -7.81 -2.88 6.75
N GLU A 74 -8.57 -1.80 6.58
CA GLU A 74 -9.77 -1.81 5.74
C GLU A 74 -9.44 -2.09 4.27
N THR A 75 -8.38 -1.46 3.74
CA THR A 75 -7.87 -1.76 2.39
C THR A 75 -7.48 -3.22 2.27
N ILE A 76 -6.72 -3.80 3.21
CA ILE A 76 -6.35 -5.22 3.17
C ILE A 76 -7.59 -6.13 3.13
N LYS A 77 -8.59 -5.85 3.97
CA LYS A 77 -9.85 -6.63 4.00
C LYS A 77 -10.62 -6.55 2.68
N ALA A 78 -10.70 -5.37 2.09
CA ALA A 78 -11.41 -5.15 0.84
C ALA A 78 -10.68 -5.79 -0.35
N TYR A 79 -9.34 -5.68 -0.40
CA TYR A 79 -8.54 -6.06 -1.56
C TYR A 79 -8.18 -7.54 -1.57
N ARG A 80 -8.11 -8.17 -0.39
CA ARG A 80 -7.81 -9.61 -0.19
C ARG A 80 -6.50 -10.08 -0.84
N PRO A 81 -5.36 -9.41 -0.60
CA PRO A 81 -4.07 -9.90 -1.05
C PRO A 81 -3.74 -11.24 -0.39
N VAL A 82 -2.96 -12.09 -1.07
CA VAL A 82 -2.46 -13.34 -0.44
C VAL A 82 -1.34 -13.08 0.55
N SER A 83 -0.64 -11.95 0.39
CA SER A 83 0.39 -11.46 1.29
C SER A 83 0.51 -9.95 1.16
N TYR A 84 0.94 -9.27 2.21
CA TYR A 84 1.12 -7.82 2.18
C TYR A 84 2.28 -7.43 3.08
N GLN A 85 2.97 -6.35 2.71
CA GLN A 85 3.91 -5.68 3.58
C GLN A 85 3.15 -4.97 4.69
N ALA A 86 3.51 -5.21 5.95
CA ALA A 86 2.95 -4.46 7.06
C ALA A 86 3.28 -2.96 6.93
N LEU A 87 2.38 -2.09 7.39
CA LEU A 87 2.69 -0.67 7.52
C LEU A 87 3.95 -0.52 8.38
N CYS A 88 4.98 0.10 7.79
CA CYS A 88 6.26 0.30 8.44
C CYS A 88 6.79 1.70 8.14
N ASP A 89 7.53 2.24 9.09
CA ASP A 89 8.27 3.48 8.88
C ASP A 89 9.61 3.17 8.21
N SER A 90 9.59 3.06 6.88
CA SER A 90 10.80 2.84 6.07
C SER A 90 11.51 4.13 5.68
N ASP A 91 11.08 5.28 6.24
CA ASP A 91 11.56 6.62 5.94
C ASP A 91 12.61 7.08 6.97
N THR A 92 13.51 6.16 7.36
CA THR A 92 14.61 6.46 8.27
C THR A 92 15.84 6.89 7.46
N HIS A 93 16.26 8.14 7.63
CA HIS A 93 17.51 8.65 7.04
C HIS A 93 18.71 7.78 7.47
N LYS A 94 19.59 7.45 6.51
CA LYS A 94 20.84 6.69 6.74
C LYS A 94 21.76 7.28 7.83
N VAL A 95 21.58 8.54 8.21
CA VAL A 95 22.41 9.23 9.22
C VAL A 95 22.10 8.78 10.65
N VAL A 96 20.94 8.15 10.90
CA VAL A 96 20.54 7.66 12.24
C VAL A 96 20.64 6.14 12.34
N GLN A 97 21.64 5.52 11.70
CA GLN A 97 22.13 4.24 12.18
C GLN A 97 23.11 4.51 13.31
N LYS A 98 22.60 4.66 14.54
CA LYS A 98 23.47 4.50 15.71
C LYS A 98 23.98 3.06 15.67
N SER A 99 25.28 2.91 15.53
CA SER A 99 26.01 1.66 15.67
C SER A 99 25.48 0.93 16.90
N ALA A 100 24.86 -0.22 16.67
CA ALA A 100 24.56 -1.18 17.73
C ALA A 100 25.85 -1.88 18.16
#